data_AF-A0A4Z1HCU4-F1
#
_entry.id   AF-A0A4Z1HCU4-F1
#
_cell.length_a   1.000
_cell.length_b   1.000
_cell.length_c   1.000
_cell.angle_alpha   90.00
_cell.angle_beta   90.00
_cell.angle_gamma   90.00
#
_symmetry.space_group_name_H-M   'P 1'
#
loop_
_entity.id
_entity.type
_entity.pdbx_description
1 polymer ?
#
loop_
_entity_poly.entity_id
_entity_poly.type
_entity_poly.pdbx_seq_one_letter_code
_entity_poly.pdbx_strand_id
1 'polypeptide(L)'
;MTSNVVLNLEAFCKVFMLWLNTADIRNASVFHYNVNPETLREPTLTEKLSQHWDQLIDCYLMADYIKAPRYTNFIMNALTAKLKEFEGVLVDGDLPSEPLCNSCAKTVNIVWTETITTSPLRKLILDTLGSTRHIPWNMTKTLFSLPRH
;
A
#
# COMPACT_ATOMS: atom_id res chain seq x y z
N MET A 1 2.28 13.51 -18.42
CA MET A 1 2.89 14.10 -17.21
C MET A 1 3.52 12.95 -16.45
N THR A 2 4.84 12.80 -16.52
CA THR A 2 5.58 11.82 -15.71
C THR A 2 5.67 12.39 -14.30
N SER A 3 4.87 11.85 -13.38
CA SER A 3 5.00 12.16 -11.97
C SER A 3 6.33 11.58 -11.48
N ASN A 4 7.13 12.38 -10.77
CA ASN A 4 8.37 11.93 -10.14
C ASN A 4 8.03 11.13 -8.87
N VAL A 5 7.31 10.02 -9.02
CA VAL A 5 7.17 9.05 -7.92
C VAL A 5 8.53 8.35 -7.78
N VAL A 6 9.25 8.67 -6.72
CA VAL A 6 10.49 7.97 -6.36
C VAL A 6 10.10 6.62 -5.78
N LEU A 7 9.91 5.64 -6.67
CA LEU A 7 9.68 4.26 -6.26
C LEU A 7 10.96 3.67 -5.66
N ASN A 8 10.82 2.89 -4.59
CA ASN A 8 11.98 2.28 -3.95
C ASN A 8 12.50 1.05 -4.72
N LEU A 9 13.40 1.29 -5.68
CA LEU A 9 14.00 0.25 -6.53
C LEU A 9 14.78 -0.79 -5.73
N GLU A 10 15.50 -0.36 -4.68
CA GLU A 10 16.25 -1.28 -3.83
C GLU A 10 15.31 -2.25 -3.09
N ALA A 11 14.20 -1.71 -2.57
CA ALA A 11 13.17 -2.50 -1.93
C ALA A 11 12.57 -3.53 -2.89
N PHE A 12 12.13 -3.07 -4.06
CA PHE A 12 11.58 -3.96 -5.09
C PHE A 12 12.55 -5.07 -5.46
N CYS A 13 13.81 -4.75 -5.78
CA CYS A 13 14.79 -5.77 -6.18
C CYS A 13 14.98 -6.84 -5.10
N LYS A 14 15.05 -6.46 -3.82
CA LYS A 14 15.19 -7.42 -2.72
C LYS A 14 13.95 -8.29 -2.55
N VAL A 15 12.75 -7.71 -2.58
CA VAL A 15 11.49 -8.46 -2.45
C VAL A 15 11.27 -9.37 -3.66
N PHE A 16 11.58 -8.89 -4.86
CA PHE A 16 11.44 -9.63 -6.11
C PHE A 16 12.42 -10.80 -6.19
N MET A 17 13.70 -10.59 -5.86
CA MET A 17 14.70 -11.65 -5.81
C MET A 17 14.36 -12.70 -4.75
N LEU A 18 13.84 -12.29 -3.58
CA LEU A 18 13.37 -13.26 -2.59
C LEU A 18 12.22 -14.09 -3.16
N TRP A 19 11.20 -13.45 -3.73
CA TRP A 19 10.05 -14.13 -4.30
C TRP A 19 10.43 -15.10 -5.42
N LEU A 20 11.39 -14.73 -6.29
CA LEU A 20 11.90 -15.64 -7.33
C LEU A 20 12.52 -16.91 -6.75
N ASN A 21 13.14 -16.82 -5.56
CA ASN A 21 13.82 -17.95 -4.92
C ASN A 21 12.88 -18.79 -4.03
N THR A 22 11.89 -18.18 -3.39
CA THR A 22 11.08 -18.83 -2.34
C THR A 22 9.59 -18.91 -2.66
N ALA A 23 9.13 -18.23 -3.72
CA ALA A 23 7.72 -17.92 -3.97
C ALA A 23 7.02 -17.23 -2.77
N ASP A 24 7.79 -16.55 -1.91
CA ASP A 24 7.32 -15.90 -0.68
C ASP A 24 8.01 -14.55 -0.47
N ILE A 25 7.28 -13.57 0.08
CA ILE A 25 7.81 -12.23 0.42
C ILE A 25 7.85 -11.95 1.93
N ARG A 26 7.27 -12.84 2.76
CA ARG A 26 7.10 -12.61 4.21
C ARG A 26 8.41 -12.36 4.95
N ASN A 27 9.51 -12.94 4.46
CA ASN A 27 10.84 -12.81 5.05
C ASN A 27 11.71 -11.74 4.36
N ALA A 28 11.15 -10.90 3.48
CA ALA A 28 11.96 -9.86 2.86
C ALA A 28 12.37 -8.87 3.94
N SER A 29 13.68 -8.85 4.24
CA SER A 29 14.29 -8.01 5.27
C SER A 29 13.95 -6.53 5.12
N VAL A 30 13.59 -6.10 3.90
CA VAL A 30 13.12 -4.74 3.61
C VAL A 30 11.85 -4.35 4.35
N PHE A 31 10.97 -5.30 4.66
CA PHE A 31 9.81 -5.06 5.50
C PHE A 31 10.22 -4.87 6.99
N HIS A 32 11.43 -5.27 7.40
CA HIS A 32 11.85 -5.25 8.81
C HIS A 32 12.66 -4.02 9.22
N TYR A 33 13.16 -3.21 8.28
CA TYR A 33 14.01 -2.06 8.61
C TYR A 33 13.23 -0.75 8.58
N ASN A 34 12.92 -0.24 9.76
CA ASN A 34 12.81 1.20 10.03
C ASN A 34 12.99 1.46 11.53
N VAL A 35 14.11 1.00 12.09
CA VAL A 35 14.70 1.69 13.24
C VAL A 35 15.70 2.65 12.64
N ASN A 36 15.28 3.89 12.39
CA ASN A 36 16.25 4.94 12.11
C ASN A 36 17.06 5.11 13.42
N PRO A 37 18.38 4.86 13.43
CA PRO A 37 19.17 4.94 14.66
C PRO A 37 19.16 6.34 15.30
N GLU A 38 18.72 7.36 14.56
CA GLU A 38 18.58 8.73 15.04
C GLU A 38 17.24 9.01 15.74
N THR A 39 16.19 8.20 15.51
CA THR A 39 14.93 8.30 16.23
C THR A 39 14.86 7.26 17.34
N LEU A 40 15.04 7.71 18.59
CA LEU A 40 14.96 6.91 19.82
C LEU A 40 13.60 6.21 20.07
N ARG A 41 12.62 6.35 19.18
CA ARG A 41 11.27 5.81 19.35
C ARG A 41 11.04 4.63 18.41
N GLU A 42 10.64 3.51 18.98
CA GLU A 42 10.13 2.39 18.19
C GLU A 42 8.86 2.80 17.43
N PRO A 43 8.75 2.50 16.13
CA PRO A 43 7.56 2.82 15.37
C PRO A 43 6.36 2.06 15.93
N THR A 44 5.24 2.76 16.02
CA THR A 44 3.94 2.21 16.38
C THR A 44 3.52 1.12 15.42
N LEU A 45 2.61 0.22 15.84
CA LEU A 45 2.08 -0.84 14.99
C LEU A 45 1.50 -0.26 13.68
N THR A 46 0.76 0.84 13.77
CA THR A 46 0.18 1.54 12.63
C THR A 46 1.24 2.08 11.67
N GLU A 47 2.34 2.64 12.17
CA GLU A 47 3.45 3.11 11.33
C GLU A 47 4.14 1.95 10.60
N LYS A 48 4.38 0.82 11.29
CA LYS A 48 4.96 -0.38 10.66
C LYS A 48 4.06 -0.92 9.55
N LEU A 49 2.76 -1.02 9.81
CA LEU A 49 1.78 -1.47 8.82
C LEU A 49 1.70 -0.52 7.63
N SER A 50 1.73 0.80 7.86
CA SER A 50 1.73 1.82 6.80
C SER A 50 2.98 1.75 5.93
N GLN A 51 4.15 1.50 6.53
CA GLN A 51 5.39 1.31 5.78
C GLN A 51 5.37 0.05 4.91
N HIS A 52 4.86 -1.07 5.44
CA HIS A 52 4.66 -2.29 4.66
C HIS A 52 3.71 -2.07 3.48
N TRP A 53 2.62 -1.34 3.73
CA TRP A 53 1.65 -0.99 2.71
C TRP A 53 2.31 -0.21 1.57
N ASP A 54 3.02 0.87 1.87
CA ASP A 54 3.73 1.69 0.89
C ASP A 54 4.72 0.85 0.07
N GLN A 55 5.50 -0.03 0.72
CA GLN A 55 6.45 -0.91 0.05
C GLN A 55 5.76 -1.91 -0.90
N LEU A 56 4.58 -2.42 -0.53
CA LEU A 56 3.80 -3.31 -1.40
C LEU A 56 3.20 -2.56 -2.60
N ILE A 57 2.78 -1.31 -2.42
CA ILE A 57 2.34 -0.46 -3.53
C ILE A 57 3.50 -0.25 -4.52
N ASP A 58 4.68 0.12 -4.04
CA ASP A 58 5.88 0.27 -4.89
C ASP A 58 6.20 -1.04 -5.63
N CYS A 59 6.13 -2.17 -4.94
CA CYS A 59 6.37 -3.48 -5.55
C CYS A 59 5.36 -3.81 -6.64
N TYR A 60 4.08 -3.48 -6.43
CA TYR A 60 3.04 -3.68 -7.43
C TYR A 60 3.30 -2.83 -8.67
N LEU A 61 3.59 -1.54 -8.49
CA LEU A 61 3.80 -0.61 -9.60
C LEU A 61 4.98 -1.05 -10.46
N MET A 62 6.08 -1.46 -9.83
CA MET A 62 7.23 -2.01 -10.56
C MET A 62 6.90 -3.34 -11.23
N ALA A 63 6.17 -4.25 -10.56
CA ALA A 63 5.77 -5.54 -11.14
C ALA A 63 4.86 -5.38 -12.37
N ASP A 64 3.93 -4.41 -12.34
CA ASP A 64 3.09 -4.07 -13.49
C ASP A 64 3.92 -3.41 -14.61
N TYR A 65 4.88 -2.54 -14.25
CA TYR A 65 5.78 -1.91 -15.21
C TYR A 65 6.61 -2.95 -15.98
N ILE A 66 7.22 -3.92 -15.29
CA ILE A 66 8.00 -5.00 -15.91
C ILE A 66 7.14 -6.14 -16.48
N LYS A 67 5.80 -6.02 -16.43
CA LYS A 67 4.84 -7.02 -16.92
C LYS A 67 5.07 -8.42 -16.33
N ALA A 68 5.19 -8.49 -14.99
CA ALA A 68 5.32 -9.73 -14.22
C ALA A 68 3.98 -10.12 -13.57
N PRO A 69 3.02 -10.73 -14.29
CA PRO A 69 1.65 -10.94 -13.80
C PRO A 69 1.56 -11.90 -12.61
N ARG A 70 2.39 -12.95 -12.56
CA ARG A 70 2.42 -13.87 -11.42
C ARG A 70 2.85 -13.17 -10.13
N TYR A 71 3.86 -12.31 -10.23
CA TYR A 71 4.34 -11.53 -9.10
C TYR A 71 3.33 -10.45 -8.71
N THR A 72 2.74 -9.77 -9.70
CA THR A 72 1.68 -8.78 -9.49
C THR A 72 0.49 -9.38 -8.71
N ASN A 73 0.02 -10.58 -9.09
CA ASN A 73 -1.04 -11.28 -8.37
C ASN A 73 -0.62 -11.66 -6.94
N PHE A 74 0.64 -12.04 -6.76
CA PHE A 74 1.19 -12.34 -5.44
C PHE A 74 1.20 -11.09 -4.53
N ILE A 75 1.63 -9.94 -5.05
CA ILE A 75 1.59 -8.66 -4.33
C ILE A 75 0.14 -8.25 -4.03
N MET A 76 -0.81 -8.46 -4.93
CA MET A 76 -2.24 -8.20 -4.66
C MET A 76 -2.78 -9.04 -3.50
N ASN A 77 -2.39 -10.31 -3.40
CA ASN A 77 -2.76 -11.16 -2.26
C ASN A 77 -2.17 -10.62 -0.96
N ALA A 78 -0.91 -10.15 -0.99
CA ALA A 78 -0.26 -9.55 0.16
C ALA A 78 -0.92 -8.24 0.60
N LEU A 79 -1.27 -7.35 -0.34
CA LEU A 79 -2.04 -6.13 -0.08
C LEU A 79 -3.39 -6.46 0.56
N THR A 80 -4.10 -7.44 0.02
CA THR A 80 -5.40 -7.87 0.59
C THR A 80 -5.24 -8.43 2.01
N ALA A 81 -4.18 -9.19 2.28
CA ALA A 81 -3.89 -9.68 3.62
C ALA A 81 -3.57 -8.52 4.58
N LYS A 82 -2.80 -7.51 4.12
CA LYS A 82 -2.46 -6.33 4.93
C LYS A 82 -3.67 -5.47 5.28
N LEU A 83 -4.64 -5.32 4.37
CA LEU A 83 -5.90 -4.65 4.70
C LEU A 83 -6.62 -5.30 5.89
N LYS A 84 -6.63 -6.64 5.96
CA LYS A 84 -7.22 -7.37 7.09
C LYS A 84 -6.44 -7.15 8.40
N GLU A 85 -5.12 -6.98 8.32
CA GLU A 85 -4.31 -6.64 9.49
C GLU A 85 -4.70 -5.26 10.04
N PHE A 86 -4.92 -4.26 9.17
CA PHE A 86 -5.42 -2.95 9.59
C PHE A 86 -6.79 -3.01 10.26
N GLU A 87 -7.70 -3.84 9.76
CA GLU A 87 -9.03 -4.06 10.37
C GLU A 87 -8.94 -4.66 11.79
N GLY A 88 -7.88 -5.43 12.08
CA GLY A 88 -7.65 -6.04 13.39
C GLY A 88 -7.02 -5.11 14.42
N VAL A 89 -6.54 -3.92 14.03
CA VAL A 89 -5.92 -2.96 14.97
C VAL A 89 -7.01 -2.13 15.63
N LEU A 90 -7.37 -2.52 16.86
CA LEU A 90 -8.15 -1.70 17.77
C LEU A 90 -7.25 -0.59 18.32
N VAL A 91 -7.48 0.66 17.89
CA VAL A 91 -6.86 1.83 18.54
C VAL A 91 -7.66 2.11 19.81
N ASP A 92 -6.96 2.35 20.93
CA ASP A 92 -7.54 2.67 22.23
C ASP A 92 -8.74 3.63 22.10
N GLY A 93 -9.96 3.11 22.35
CA GLY A 93 -11.20 3.88 22.29
C GLY A 93 -11.87 3.93 20.90
N ASP A 94 -12.47 2.81 20.50
CA ASP A 94 -13.64 2.68 19.63
C ASP A 94 -13.55 3.01 18.12
N LEU A 95 -12.38 3.31 17.55
CA LEU A 95 -12.28 3.47 16.08
C LEU A 95 -11.17 2.58 15.48
N PRO A 96 -11.51 1.72 14.49
CA PRO A 96 -10.50 1.00 13.74
C PRO A 96 -9.58 2.00 13.03
N SER A 97 -8.31 1.65 12.92
CA SER A 97 -7.35 2.42 12.13
C SER A 97 -7.86 2.60 10.70
N GLU A 98 -7.61 3.76 10.08
CA GLU A 98 -7.88 3.94 8.65
C GLU A 98 -7.18 2.81 7.87
N PRO A 99 -7.85 2.16 6.91
CA PRO A 99 -7.32 0.96 6.26
C PRO A 99 -6.10 1.27 5.37
N LEU A 100 -5.86 2.56 5.10
CA LEU A 100 -4.76 3.09 4.28
C LEU A 100 -3.86 4.01 5.12
N CYS A 101 -3.72 3.71 6.43
CA CYS A 101 -3.17 4.57 7.48
C CYS A 101 -1.95 5.43 7.09
N ASN A 102 -1.85 6.56 7.79
CA ASN A 102 -0.92 7.69 7.61
C ASN A 102 -1.03 8.46 6.29
N SER A 103 -1.49 7.88 5.18
CA SER A 103 -1.74 8.69 3.96
C SER A 103 -2.60 8.03 2.88
N CYS A 104 -3.89 7.84 3.17
CA CYS A 104 -4.91 7.47 2.17
C CYS A 104 -4.79 8.32 0.88
N ALA A 105 -4.65 9.65 1.03
CA ALA A 105 -4.50 10.58 -0.08
C ALA A 105 -3.25 10.29 -0.93
N LYS A 106 -2.11 9.95 -0.32
CA LYS A 106 -0.88 9.58 -1.04
C LYS A 106 -1.08 8.27 -1.81
N THR A 107 -1.65 7.24 -1.18
CA THR A 107 -1.93 5.97 -1.86
C THR A 107 -2.84 6.17 -3.05
N VAL A 108 -3.96 6.87 -2.89
CA VAL A 108 -4.90 7.17 -3.99
C VAL A 108 -4.17 7.94 -5.10
N ASN A 109 -3.43 8.98 -4.75
CA ASN A 109 -2.73 9.81 -5.74
C ASN A 109 -1.72 9.01 -6.55
N ILE A 110 -0.86 8.22 -5.89
CA ILE A 110 0.14 7.38 -6.57
C ILE A 110 -0.55 6.35 -7.47
N VAL A 111 -1.56 5.63 -6.95
CA VAL A 111 -2.26 4.61 -7.74
C VAL A 111 -2.98 5.22 -8.95
N TRP A 112 -3.64 6.37 -8.81
CA TRP A 112 -4.33 7.02 -9.93
C TRP A 112 -3.39 7.65 -10.95
N THR A 113 -2.16 7.99 -10.55
CA THR A 113 -1.18 8.59 -11.46
C THR A 113 -0.39 7.52 -12.20
N GLU A 114 -0.02 6.43 -11.52
CA GLU A 114 0.94 5.44 -12.03
C GLU A 114 0.32 4.21 -12.67
N THR A 115 -0.99 3.99 -12.53
CA THR A 115 -1.66 2.80 -13.09
C THR A 115 -2.65 3.16 -14.18
N ILE A 116 -3.00 2.22 -15.05
CA ILE A 116 -4.12 2.39 -16.00
C ILE A 116 -5.47 2.28 -15.30
N THR A 117 -6.53 2.81 -15.91
CA THR A 117 -7.90 2.83 -15.33
C THR A 117 -8.45 1.46 -15.01
N THR A 118 -8.06 0.42 -15.75
CA THR A 118 -8.47 -0.97 -15.54
C THR A 118 -7.56 -1.74 -14.57
N SER A 119 -6.64 -1.06 -13.88
CA SER A 119 -5.71 -1.72 -12.96
C SER A 119 -6.46 -2.42 -11.81
N PRO A 120 -6.13 -3.70 -11.52
CA PRO A 120 -6.63 -4.40 -10.34
C PRO A 120 -6.35 -3.65 -9.03
N LEU A 121 -5.24 -2.89 -8.95
CA LEU A 121 -4.91 -2.11 -7.77
C LEU A 121 -5.89 -0.95 -7.56
N ARG A 122 -6.31 -0.23 -8.62
CA ARG A 122 -7.35 0.79 -8.51
C ARG A 122 -8.65 0.21 -7.97
N LYS A 123 -9.03 -0.98 -8.45
CA LYS A 123 -10.23 -1.67 -7.97
C LYS A 123 -10.12 -2.00 -6.48
N LEU A 124 -8.99 -2.54 -6.03
CA LEU A 124 -8.77 -2.81 -4.61
C LEU A 124 -8.90 -1.55 -3.76
N ILE A 125 -8.28 -0.43 -4.17
CA ILE A 125 -8.39 0.84 -3.44
C ILE A 125 -9.83 1.35 -3.39
N LEU A 126 -10.58 1.28 -4.50
CA LEU A 126 -12.00 1.65 -4.52
C LEU A 126 -12.83 0.75 -3.60
N ASP A 127 -12.61 -0.56 -3.63
CA ASP A 127 -13.32 -1.52 -2.80
C ASP A 127 -13.02 -1.25 -1.30
N THR A 128 -11.78 -0.93 -0.95
CA THR A 128 -11.38 -0.54 0.41
C THR A 128 -12.05 0.75 0.86
N LEU A 129 -12.09 1.78 0.01
CA LEU A 129 -12.72 3.06 0.32
C LEU A 129 -14.25 2.97 0.37
N GLY A 130 -14.84 2.12 -0.47
CA GLY A 130 -16.28 1.88 -0.55
C GLY A 130 -16.80 0.96 0.55
N SER A 131 -15.92 0.18 1.19
CA SER A 131 -16.25 -0.58 2.40
C SER A 131 -16.56 0.41 3.54
N THR A 132 -17.84 0.55 3.87
CA THR A 132 -18.43 1.53 4.79
C THR A 132 -17.95 1.48 6.25
N ARG A 133 -16.94 0.67 6.57
CA ARG A 133 -16.26 0.64 7.87
C ARG A 133 -15.13 1.68 8.01
N HIS A 134 -14.84 2.43 6.94
CA HIS A 134 -13.54 3.12 6.81
C HIS A 134 -13.56 4.48 6.12
N ILE A 135 -14.70 5.17 5.99
CA ILE A 135 -14.72 6.52 5.43
C ILE A 135 -14.31 7.53 6.51
N PRO A 136 -13.17 8.22 6.39
CA PRO A 136 -12.94 9.42 7.19
C PRO A 136 -14.00 10.44 6.75
N TRP A 137 -14.81 10.95 7.69
CA TRP A 137 -15.96 11.83 7.42
C TRP A 137 -15.63 13.04 6.52
N ASN A 138 -14.35 13.42 6.40
CA ASN A 138 -13.86 14.53 5.60
C ASN A 138 -13.57 14.21 4.11
N MET A 139 -13.53 12.94 3.67
CA MET A 139 -13.15 12.58 2.29
C MET A 139 -14.32 12.45 1.30
N THR A 140 -15.56 12.42 1.77
CA THR A 140 -16.75 12.36 0.89
C THR A 140 -16.92 13.59 0.02
N LYS A 141 -16.24 14.71 0.30
CA LYS A 141 -16.32 15.92 -0.51
C LYS A 141 -15.32 15.98 -1.67
N THR A 142 -14.19 15.28 -1.60
CA THR A 142 -13.07 15.46 -2.55
C THR A 142 -12.98 14.37 -3.59
N LEU A 143 -13.36 13.12 -3.25
CA LEU A 143 -13.31 11.98 -4.17
C LEU A 143 -14.43 12.00 -5.23
N PHE A 144 -15.57 12.64 -4.94
CA PHE A 144 -16.72 12.72 -5.85
C PHE A 144 -16.77 13.99 -6.70
N SER A 145 -15.76 14.86 -6.61
CA SER A 145 -15.67 16.12 -7.38
C SER A 145 -14.69 16.09 -8.55
N LEU A 146 -14.02 14.96 -8.83
CA LEU A 146 -13.15 14.84 -10.00
C LEU A 146 -14.00 14.57 -11.26
N PRO A 147 -13.81 15.34 -12.36
CA PRO A 147 -14.59 15.16 -13.57
C PRO A 147 -14.26 13.81 -14.21
N ARG A 148 -15.30 13.05 -14.58
CA ARG A 148 -15.14 11.94 -15.52
C ARG A 148 -14.87 12.54 -16.89
N HIS A 149 -13.63 12.48 -17.34
CA HIS A 149 -13.26 12.67 -18.74
C HIS A 149 -12.68 11.38 -19.30
#